data_AF-A0A969HPE3-F1
#
_entry.id   AF-A0A969HPE3-F1
#
_cell.length_a   1.000
_cell.length_b   1.000
_cell.length_c   1.000
_cell.angle_alpha   90.00
_cell.angle_beta   90.00
_cell.angle_gamma   90.00
#
_symmetry.space_group_name_H-M   'P 1'
#
loop_
_entity.id
_entity.type
_entity.pdbx_description
1 polymer ?
#
loop_
_entity_poly.entity_id
_entity_poly.type
_entity_poly.pdbx_seq_one_letter_code
_entity_poly.pdbx_strand_id
1 'polypeptide(L)'
;MSRTALYSGQKNPPPLVSTRWHVPGDIYSDLLLQRYAPSCLISNDRYELLYLNGWADAYLKFPKRQVNMNLLNMVSADLQAVLQEGFRLIKKRVNPCCFQR
;
A
#
# COMPACT_ATOMS: atom_id res chain seq x y z
N MET A 1 28.01 -38.32 -33.59
CA MET A 1 26.76 -39.11 -33.40
C MET A 1 25.71 -38.21 -32.75
N SER A 2 24.45 -38.31 -33.16
CA SER A 2 23.40 -37.36 -32.81
C SER A 2 22.49 -37.86 -31.68
N ARG A 3 21.93 -36.94 -30.87
CA ARG A 3 20.64 -37.14 -30.19
C ARG A 3 19.95 -35.81 -29.82
N THR A 4 19.32 -35.21 -30.82
CA THR A 4 18.00 -34.56 -30.67
C THR A 4 16.97 -35.58 -30.16
N ALA A 5 15.87 -35.23 -29.50
CA ALA A 5 15.42 -33.97 -28.87
C ALA A 5 14.60 -34.36 -27.60
N LEU A 6 13.57 -33.71 -27.04
CA LEU A 6 12.59 -32.67 -27.43
C LEU A 6 12.20 -31.86 -26.18
N TYR A 7 11.74 -30.61 -26.35
CA TYR A 7 10.63 -30.06 -25.56
C TYR A 7 9.93 -28.92 -26.32
N SER A 8 8.94 -29.28 -27.12
CA SER A 8 8.10 -28.35 -27.88
C SER A 8 6.94 -27.83 -27.05
N GLY A 9 6.92 -26.52 -26.78
CA GLY A 9 5.72 -25.70 -26.57
C GLY A 9 4.68 -26.16 -25.54
N GLN A 10 4.67 -25.49 -24.38
CA GLN A 10 3.41 -25.06 -23.77
C GLN A 10 3.34 -23.53 -23.74
N LYS A 11 2.41 -22.96 -24.52
CA LYS A 11 2.04 -21.55 -24.46
C LYS A 11 0.99 -21.34 -23.37
N ASN A 12 1.42 -21.35 -22.12
CA ASN A 12 0.67 -20.78 -20.99
C ASN A 12 1.69 -20.28 -19.96
N PRO A 13 1.73 -18.99 -19.60
CA PRO A 13 2.40 -18.61 -18.37
C PRO A 13 1.68 -19.30 -17.20
N PRO A 14 2.39 -19.71 -16.12
CA PRO A 14 1.71 -20.13 -14.91
C PRO A 14 0.77 -18.99 -14.43
N PRO A 15 -0.36 -19.31 -13.79
CA PRO A 15 -1.23 -18.29 -13.22
C PRO A 15 -0.43 -17.40 -12.27
N LEU A 16 -0.79 -16.11 -12.19
CA LEU A 16 -0.08 -15.09 -11.40
C LEU A 16 -0.27 -15.29 -9.89
N VAL A 17 0.20 -16.42 -9.37
CA VAL A 17 0.45 -16.65 -7.95
C VAL A 17 1.49 -15.61 -7.54
N SER A 18 1.11 -14.69 -6.67
CA SER A 18 1.99 -13.62 -6.20
C SER A 18 3.00 -14.17 -5.19
N THR A 19 3.95 -14.98 -5.66
CA THR A 19 5.16 -15.32 -4.92
C THR A 19 5.98 -14.06 -4.73
N ARG A 20 5.70 -13.32 -3.66
CA ARG A 20 6.63 -12.35 -3.09
C ARG A 20 7.92 -13.10 -2.80
N TRP A 21 8.96 -12.79 -3.57
CA TRP A 21 10.33 -13.13 -3.23
C TRP A 21 10.71 -12.30 -2.01
N HIS A 22 10.42 -12.81 -0.81
CA HIS A 22 10.86 -12.16 0.42
C HIS A 22 12.39 -12.14 0.44
N VAL A 23 12.96 -10.96 0.28
CA VAL A 23 14.37 -10.73 0.54
C VAL A 23 14.55 -10.86 2.06
N PRO A 24 15.60 -11.53 2.59
CA PRO A 24 15.72 -11.74 4.03
C PRO A 24 15.66 -10.46 4.89
N GLY A 25 16.01 -9.30 4.32
CA GLY A 25 15.85 -8.00 4.96
C GLY A 25 14.40 -7.58 5.21
N ASP A 26 13.46 -7.96 4.33
CA ASP A 26 12.05 -7.56 4.40
C ASP A 26 11.42 -7.97 5.74
N ILE A 27 11.73 -9.18 6.21
CA ILE A 27 11.20 -9.74 7.46
C ILE A 27 11.68 -8.93 8.68
N TYR A 28 12.93 -8.48 8.67
CA TYR A 28 13.45 -7.60 9.72
C TYR A 28 12.89 -6.18 9.61
N SER A 29 12.69 -5.66 8.39
CA SER A 29 12.05 -4.37 8.17
C SER A 29 10.60 -4.34 8.66
N ASP A 30 9.79 -5.36 8.33
CA ASP A 30 8.41 -5.52 8.82
C ASP A 30 8.37 -5.64 10.35
N LEU A 31 9.29 -6.41 10.97
CA LEU A 31 9.40 -6.50 12.43
C LEU A 31 9.75 -5.17 13.11
N LEU A 32 10.60 -4.36 12.48
CA LEU A 32 10.96 -3.04 12.98
C LEU A 32 9.80 -2.06 12.85
N LEU A 33 9.09 -2.06 11.71
CA LEU A 33 7.90 -1.23 11.48
C LEU A 33 6.77 -1.57 12.46
N GLN A 34 6.49 -2.85 12.67
CA GLN A 34 5.43 -3.31 13.59
C GLN A 34 5.72 -3.00 15.07
N ARG A 35 6.99 -2.94 15.48
CA ARG A 35 7.38 -2.73 16.89
C ARG A 35 7.75 -1.30 17.25
N TYR A 36 8.31 -0.53 16.32
CA TYR A 36 8.94 0.77 16.63
C TYR A 36 8.40 1.94 15.81
N ALA A 37 7.72 1.71 14.68
CA ALA A 37 7.05 2.80 13.97
C ALA A 37 5.65 3.05 14.56
N PRO A 38 5.20 4.31 14.67
CA PRO A 38 3.84 4.62 15.07
C PRO A 38 2.82 4.15 14.02
N SER A 39 1.53 4.11 14.38
CA SER A 39 0.45 3.90 13.40
C SER A 39 0.58 4.91 12.25
N CYS A 40 0.66 4.42 11.02
CA CYS A 40 0.85 5.26 9.85
C CYS A 40 0.15 4.66 8.63
N LEU A 41 -0.06 5.49 7.60
CA LEU A 41 -0.71 5.08 6.35
C LEU A 41 0.02 5.69 5.16
N ILE A 42 0.00 4.99 4.03
CA ILE A 42 0.50 5.48 2.74
C ILE A 42 -0.66 5.44 1.75
N SER A 43 -0.84 6.52 1.01
CA SER A 43 -1.88 6.64 -0.02
C SER A 43 -1.35 7.42 -1.23
N ASN A 44 -2.04 7.30 -2.36
CA ASN A 44 -1.65 7.95 -3.62
C ASN A 44 -2.44 9.24 -3.90
N ASP A 45 -2.14 9.90 -5.02
CA ASP A 45 -2.83 11.11 -5.50
C ASP A 45 -4.34 10.95 -5.75
N ARG A 46 -4.86 9.73 -5.77
CA ARG A 46 -6.30 9.43 -5.92
C ARG A 46 -6.98 9.17 -4.57
N TYR A 47 -6.26 9.37 -3.47
CA TYR A 47 -6.65 9.01 -2.10
C TYR A 47 -6.83 7.50 -1.89
N GLU A 48 -6.31 6.64 -2.76
CA GLU A 48 -6.36 5.19 -2.57
C GLU A 48 -5.33 4.78 -1.50
N LEU A 49 -5.76 4.05 -0.47
CA LEU A 49 -4.88 3.53 0.58
C LEU A 49 -4.01 2.38 0.03
N LEU A 50 -2.69 2.56 0.04
CA LEU A 50 -1.71 1.58 -0.46
C LEU A 50 -1.12 0.69 0.64
N TYR A 51 -0.94 1.24 1.84
CA TYR A 51 -0.33 0.54 2.98
C TYR A 51 -0.80 1.13 4.30
N LEU A 52 -0.81 0.29 5.34
CA LEU A 52 -1.18 0.63 6.71
C LEU A 52 -0.23 -0.08 7.69
N ASN A 53 0.24 0.63 8.70
CA ASN A 53 0.93 0.07 9.87
C ASN A 53 0.18 0.45 11.15
N GLY A 54 0.21 -0.46 12.14
CA GLY A 54 -0.45 -0.26 13.44
C GLY A 54 -1.99 -0.26 13.37
N TRP A 55 -2.63 0.13 14.49
CA TRP A 55 -4.08 0.29 14.55
C TRP A 55 -4.51 1.63 13.94
N ALA A 56 -5.43 1.55 12.97
CA ALA A 56 -6.08 2.70 12.35
C ALA A 56 -7.61 2.72 12.51
N ASP A 57 -8.24 1.64 12.96
CA ASP A 57 -9.69 1.51 13.18
C ASP A 57 -10.28 2.59 14.10
N ALA A 58 -9.46 3.19 14.97
CA ALA A 58 -9.82 4.33 15.81
C ALA A 58 -10.06 5.64 15.02
N TYR A 59 -9.55 5.73 13.79
CA TYR A 59 -9.57 6.91 12.92
C TYR A 59 -10.23 6.63 11.56
N LEU A 60 -10.17 5.38 11.07
CA LEU A 60 -10.66 4.93 9.76
C LEU A 60 -11.73 3.85 9.91
N LYS A 61 -12.90 4.09 9.34
CA LYS A 61 -14.00 3.13 9.22
C LYS A 61 -13.88 2.37 7.91
N PHE A 62 -13.18 1.24 7.94
CA PHE A 62 -12.97 0.40 6.75
C PHE A 62 -14.30 -0.12 6.14
N PRO A 63 -14.46 -0.09 4.81
CA PRO A 63 -15.73 -0.42 4.17
C PRO A 63 -15.95 -1.93 4.09
N LYS A 64 -16.89 -2.46 4.89
CA LYS A 64 -17.13 -3.90 5.07
C LYS A 64 -17.53 -4.72 3.81
N ARG A 65 -17.80 -4.06 2.67
CA ARG A 65 -18.28 -4.69 1.41
C ARG A 65 -17.81 -4.01 0.12
N GLN A 66 -17.01 -2.95 0.17
CA GLN A 66 -16.52 -2.27 -1.05
C GLN A 66 -15.04 -2.54 -1.25
N VAL A 67 -14.63 -2.79 -2.49
CA VAL A 67 -13.22 -3.02 -2.87
C VAL A 67 -12.42 -1.70 -2.90
N ASN A 68 -13.10 -0.55 -2.96
CA ASN A 68 -12.47 0.76 -3.06
C ASN A 68 -12.04 1.30 -1.69
N MET A 69 -10.76 1.12 -1.36
CA MET A 69 -10.11 1.62 -0.13
C MET A 69 -9.75 3.12 -0.23
N ASN A 70 -10.72 3.97 -0.63
CA ASN A 70 -10.50 5.41 -0.73
C ASN A 70 -10.49 6.05 0.67
N LEU A 71 -9.38 6.69 1.03
CA LEU A 71 -9.15 7.30 2.33
C LEU A 71 -10.25 8.29 2.71
N LEU A 72 -10.70 9.14 1.77
CA LEU A 72 -11.73 10.14 2.04
C LEU A 72 -13.09 9.52 2.39
N ASN A 73 -13.37 8.28 1.98
CA ASN A 73 -14.59 7.56 2.32
C ASN A 73 -14.48 6.81 3.66
N MET A 74 -13.27 6.69 4.22
CA MET A 74 -13.01 5.95 5.47
C MET A 74 -12.92 6.86 6.71
N VAL A 75 -12.62 8.15 6.55
CA VAL A 75 -12.52 9.10 7.69
C VAL A 75 -13.89 9.70 8.03
N SER A 76 -14.03 10.32 9.21
CA SER A 76 -15.22 11.12 9.54
C SER A 76 -15.35 12.34 8.61
N ALA A 77 -16.58 12.82 8.41
CA ALA A 77 -16.86 13.98 7.58
C ALA A 77 -16.08 15.23 8.02
N ASP A 78 -15.91 15.41 9.33
CA ASP A 78 -15.19 16.54 9.93
C ASP A 78 -13.71 16.56 9.55
N LEU A 79 -13.06 15.38 9.47
CA LEU A 79 -11.69 15.25 9.00
C LEU A 79 -11.57 15.24 7.46
N GLN A 80 -12.64 14.90 6.74
CA GLN A 80 -12.62 14.76 5.29
C GLN A 80 -12.21 16.07 4.60
N ALA A 81 -12.76 17.21 5.05
CA ALA A 81 -12.40 18.53 4.54
C ALA A 81 -10.93 18.91 4.87
N VAL A 82 -10.48 18.62 6.10
CA VAL A 82 -9.11 18.87 6.55
C VAL A 82 -8.10 18.08 5.72
N LEU A 83 -8.40 16.82 5.39
CA LEU A 83 -7.56 15.98 4.55
C LEU A 83 -7.57 16.43 3.08
N GLN A 84 -8.72 16.78 2.51
CA GLN A 84 -8.77 17.31 1.14
C GLN A 84 -7.89 18.55 0.98
N GLU A 85 -7.93 19.47 1.95
CA GLU A 85 -7.03 20.64 1.96
C GLU A 85 -5.57 20.26 2.19
N GLY A 86 -5.27 19.34 3.11
CA GLY A 86 -3.90 18.82 3.31
C GLY A 86 -3.30 18.25 2.02
N PHE A 87 -4.04 17.40 1.29
CA PHE A 87 -3.61 16.87 -0.01
C PHE A 87 -3.50 17.97 -1.09
N ARG A 88 -4.40 18.95 -1.12
CA ARG A 88 -4.32 20.09 -2.05
C ARG A 88 -3.07 20.95 -1.80
N LEU A 89 -2.68 21.13 -0.53
CA LEU A 89 -1.46 21.85 -0.14
C LEU A 89 -0.19 21.04 -0.47
N ILE A 90 -0.21 19.71 -0.26
CA ILE A 90 0.89 18.82 -0.64
C ILE A 90 1.09 18.81 -2.15
N LYS A 91 0.03 18.63 -2.96
CA LYS A 91 0.10 18.65 -4.43
C LYS A 91 0.59 19.97 -5.04
N LYS A 92 0.53 21.08 -4.28
CA LYS A 92 1.10 22.38 -4.67
C LYS A 92 2.59 22.54 -4.32
N ARG A 93 3.19 21.58 -3.62
CA ARG A 93 4.60 21.61 -3.22
C ARG A 93 5.39 20.56 -4.00
N VAL A 94 6.56 20.96 -4.51
CA VAL A 94 7.51 20.07 -5.19
C VAL A 94 8.29 19.22 -4.18
N ASN A 95 8.41 19.69 -2.94
CA ASN A 95 9.22 19.05 -1.89
C ASN A 95 8.34 18.28 -0.89
N PRO A 96 8.77 17.10 -0.41
CA PRO A 96 8.01 16.32 0.56
C PRO A 96 7.85 17.04 1.89
N CYS A 97 6.63 17.03 2.44
CA CYS A 97 6.32 17.63 3.73
C CYS A 97 6.60 16.64 4.87
N CYS A 98 7.69 16.82 5.61
CA CYS A 98 7.89 16.17 6.90
C CYS A 98 7.00 16.84 7.97
N PHE A 99 6.30 16.02 8.76
CA PHE A 99 5.47 16.48 9.87
C PHE A 99 6.31 16.45 11.15
N GLN A 100 6.81 17.61 11.59
CA GLN A 100 7.40 17.74 12.92
C GLN A 100 6.29 17.82 13.98
N ARG A 101 6.59 17.33 15.19
CA ARG A 101 5.66 17.13 16.30
C ARG A 101 6.27 17.70 17.59
#